data_AF-A0A382WN27-F1
#
_entry.id   AF-A0A382WN27-F1
#
_cell.length_a   1.000
_cell.length_b   1.000
_cell.length_c   1.000
_cell.angle_alpha   90.00
_cell.angle_beta   90.00
_cell.angle_gamma   90.00
#
_symmetry.space_group_name_H-M   'P 1'
#
loop_
_entity.id
_entity.type
_entity.pdbx_description
1 polymer ?
#
loop_
_entity_poly.entity_id
_entity_poly.type
_entity_poly.pdbx_seq_one_letter_code
_entity_poly.pdbx_strand_id
1 'polypeptide(L)'
;MNAKDPPETGFDLLAGPNTFMGVPYSADASQSRAIIMGIPFDCGTHPTRIGARYGPNAIREQSSLVRPYQPPRADFNPLTRLNVVDCGDVDVTPSVIDESLERIERAVSMVVGSGAIPVTMGGDGAVTLPQLRALHQHFPDLAVLHIDAHTDTYPGDGNALHDRYNTATTFTRAAEEELVDAENSLHVGPRGTVTRAGVFEHTRDYGYQLIDGNELYGR
;
A
#
# COMPACT_ATOMS: atom_id res chain seq x y z
N MET A 1 34.36 29.12 20.28
CA MET A 1 34.23 29.96 19.08
C MET A 1 33.09 29.35 18.27
N ASN A 2 31.90 29.95 18.38
CA ASN A 2 30.72 29.45 17.67
C ASN A 2 30.95 29.71 16.18
N ALA A 3 31.00 28.65 15.37
CA ALA A 3 30.79 28.79 13.95
C ALA A 3 29.41 29.43 13.79
N LYS A 4 29.36 30.65 13.24
CA LYS A 4 28.09 31.23 12.80
C LYS A 4 27.54 30.27 11.75
N ASP A 5 26.31 29.82 11.95
CA ASP A 5 25.57 29.14 10.91
C ASP A 5 25.66 29.98 9.62
N PRO A 6 25.82 29.32 8.45
CA PRO A 6 25.89 30.04 7.19
C PRO A 6 24.68 30.97 7.05
N PRO A 7 24.85 32.15 6.42
CA PRO A 7 23.75 33.09 6.26
C PRO A 7 22.60 32.40 5.53
N GLU A 8 21.40 32.42 6.13
CA GLU A 8 20.17 31.93 5.51
C GLU A 8 20.05 32.54 4.11
N THR A 9 20.10 31.69 3.08
CA THR A 9 19.82 32.13 1.74
C THR A 9 18.30 32.31 1.62
N GLY A 10 17.83 33.22 0.75
CA GLY A 10 16.39 33.48 0.63
C GLY A 10 15.55 32.24 0.27
N PHE A 11 16.17 31.19 -0.26
CA PHE A 11 15.51 29.92 -0.57
C PHE A 11 15.36 28.98 0.64
N ASP A 12 16.19 29.11 1.68
CA ASP A 12 16.07 28.33 2.93
C ASP A 12 14.82 28.70 3.74
N LEU A 13 14.18 29.82 3.39
CA LEU A 13 12.93 30.31 3.97
C LEU A 13 11.67 29.72 3.33
N LEU A 14 11.81 28.97 2.22
CA LEU A 14 10.68 28.35 1.53
C LEU A 14 10.43 26.94 2.09
N ALA A 15 9.17 26.65 2.44
CA ALA A 15 8.78 25.31 2.81
C ALA A 15 8.72 24.40 1.57
N GLY A 16 9.27 23.18 1.71
CA GLY A 16 9.12 22.12 0.72
C GLY A 16 7.69 21.58 0.65
N PRO A 17 7.46 20.57 -0.22
CA PRO A 17 6.16 19.90 -0.26
C PRO A 17 5.83 19.25 1.08
N ASN A 18 4.54 19.08 1.36
CA ASN A 18 4.10 18.32 2.53
C ASN A 18 4.39 16.82 2.31
N THR A 19 5.25 16.24 3.14
CA THR A 19 5.69 14.84 3.06
C THR A 19 5.28 14.04 4.28
N PHE A 20 5.29 12.72 4.17
CA PHE A 20 4.97 11.83 5.27
C PHE A 20 5.89 12.06 6.48
N MET A 21 5.32 12.40 7.63
CA MET A 21 6.01 12.73 8.87
C MET A 21 7.12 13.79 8.73
N GLY A 22 7.08 14.62 7.68
CA GLY A 22 8.10 15.63 7.39
C GLY A 22 9.47 15.07 6.97
N VAL A 23 9.53 13.82 6.48
CA VAL A 23 10.78 13.27 5.91
C VAL A 23 11.18 14.04 4.63
N PRO A 24 12.47 14.04 4.24
CA PRO A 24 12.88 14.72 3.01
C PRO A 24 12.13 14.21 1.77
N TYR A 25 11.70 15.14 0.92
CA TYR A 25 11.27 14.80 -0.43
C TYR A 25 12.50 14.52 -1.29
N SER A 26 12.49 13.39 -2.02
CA SER A 26 13.57 13.07 -2.96
C SER A 26 13.07 12.23 -4.12
N ALA A 27 13.51 12.56 -5.34
CA ALA A 27 13.34 11.70 -6.51
C ALA A 27 14.45 10.63 -6.63
N ASP A 28 15.52 10.75 -5.84
CA ASP A 28 16.59 9.76 -5.73
C ASP A 28 16.56 9.13 -4.34
N ALA A 29 16.31 7.84 -4.29
CA ALA A 29 16.21 7.08 -3.06
C ALA A 29 17.28 5.97 -2.95
N SER A 30 18.36 6.09 -3.72
CA SER A 30 19.45 5.11 -3.77
C SER A 30 20.15 4.83 -2.43
N GLN A 31 20.04 5.75 -1.46
CA GLN A 31 20.60 5.58 -0.11
C GLN A 31 19.54 5.22 0.94
N SER A 32 18.29 5.07 0.54
CA SER A 32 17.15 4.86 1.43
C SER A 32 16.88 3.37 1.59
N ARG A 33 16.63 2.91 2.82
CA ARG A 33 16.23 1.52 3.08
C ARG A 33 14.72 1.32 3.05
N ALA A 34 13.97 2.41 3.20
CA ALA A 34 12.53 2.44 3.02
C ALA A 34 12.12 3.74 2.32
N ILE A 35 11.13 3.65 1.45
CA ILE A 35 10.65 4.75 0.62
C ILE A 35 9.16 4.91 0.83
N ILE A 36 8.73 6.13 1.13
CA ILE A 36 7.30 6.47 1.14
C ILE A 36 6.87 6.80 -0.30
N MET A 37 5.76 6.22 -0.73
CA MET A 37 5.18 6.48 -2.05
C MET A 37 3.66 6.43 -1.97
N GLY A 38 2.99 7.48 -2.45
CA GLY A 38 1.53 7.47 -2.55
C GLY A 38 1.05 6.81 -3.84
N ILE A 39 -0.11 6.15 -3.79
CA ILE A 39 -0.79 5.63 -4.97
C ILE A 39 -2.20 6.26 -5.01
N PRO A 40 -2.38 7.44 -5.65
CA PRO A 40 -3.63 8.18 -5.64
C PRO A 40 -4.64 7.58 -6.66
N PHE A 41 -5.03 6.33 -6.46
CA PHE A 41 -5.91 5.58 -7.34
C PHE A 41 -7.20 5.13 -6.63
N ASP A 42 -8.30 5.07 -7.37
CA ASP A 42 -9.41 4.19 -7.03
C ASP A 42 -10.11 3.73 -8.32
N CYS A 43 -10.58 2.48 -8.33
CA CYS A 43 -11.41 1.96 -9.41
C CYS A 43 -12.72 2.73 -9.53
N GLY A 44 -13.23 3.25 -8.41
CA GLY A 44 -14.50 3.98 -8.35
C GLY A 44 -15.72 3.06 -8.42
N THR A 45 -15.60 1.81 -7.95
CA THR A 45 -16.64 0.77 -8.08
C THR A 45 -17.85 0.98 -7.15
N HIS A 46 -17.70 1.74 -6.06
CA HIS A 46 -18.82 2.03 -5.16
C HIS A 46 -19.69 3.17 -5.71
N PRO A 47 -21.04 3.05 -5.71
CA PRO A 47 -21.93 4.04 -6.34
C PRO A 47 -21.85 5.45 -5.76
N THR A 48 -21.43 5.58 -4.49
CA THR A 48 -21.40 6.86 -3.77
C THR A 48 -20.11 7.14 -2.98
N ARG A 49 -19.23 6.15 -2.82
CA ARG A 49 -18.06 6.24 -1.91
C ARG A 49 -16.79 6.04 -2.72
N ILE A 50 -16.52 7.01 -3.57
CA ILE A 50 -15.26 7.16 -4.28
C ILE A 50 -14.36 8.14 -3.51
N GLY A 51 -13.07 8.20 -3.84
CA GLY A 51 -12.16 9.20 -3.26
C GLY A 51 -10.98 8.64 -2.49
N ALA A 52 -10.74 7.31 -2.48
CA ALA A 52 -9.52 6.76 -1.91
C ALA A 52 -8.25 7.30 -2.62
N ARG A 53 -8.38 7.80 -3.86
CA ARG A 53 -7.35 8.58 -4.55
C ARG A 53 -6.84 9.82 -3.80
N TYR A 54 -7.62 10.39 -2.88
CA TYR A 54 -7.20 11.51 -2.04
C TYR A 54 -6.49 11.08 -0.75
N GLY A 55 -6.49 9.77 -0.45
CA GLY A 55 -5.89 9.17 0.73
C GLY A 55 -4.42 9.53 0.95
N PRO A 56 -3.52 9.44 -0.05
CA PRO A 56 -2.10 9.76 0.14
C PRO A 56 -1.87 11.17 0.72
N ASN A 57 -2.55 12.18 0.17
CA ASN A 57 -2.42 13.57 0.64
C ASN A 57 -2.98 13.76 2.05
N ALA A 58 -4.14 13.17 2.35
CA ALA A 58 -4.72 13.22 3.69
C ALA A 58 -3.82 12.55 4.73
N ILE A 59 -3.20 11.42 4.39
CA ILE A 59 -2.25 10.73 5.29
C ILE A 59 -1.02 11.62 5.52
N ARG A 60 -0.43 12.23 4.49
CA ARG A 60 0.70 13.16 4.66
C ARG A 60 0.35 14.31 5.59
N GLU A 61 -0.79 14.97 5.37
CA GLU A 61 -1.28 16.06 6.23
C GLU A 61 -1.35 15.65 7.70
N GLN A 62 -2.03 14.53 7.99
CA GLN A 62 -2.23 14.09 9.37
C GLN A 62 -0.99 13.45 10.00
N SER A 63 -0.07 12.92 9.19
CA SER A 63 1.18 12.29 9.67
C SER A 63 2.10 13.27 10.41
N SER A 64 1.96 14.58 10.17
CA SER A 64 2.67 15.64 10.90
C SER A 64 2.45 15.63 12.41
N LEU A 65 1.36 15.00 12.87
CA LEU A 65 1.02 14.84 14.28
C LEU A 65 1.78 13.69 14.97
N VAL A 66 2.36 12.77 14.19
CA VAL A 66 3.01 11.57 14.70
C VAL A 66 4.46 11.87 15.08
N ARG A 67 4.89 11.36 16.24
CA ARG A 67 6.27 11.49 16.72
C ARG A 67 7.06 10.21 16.43
N PRO A 68 8.37 10.30 16.15
CA PRO A 68 9.16 9.15 15.71
C PRO A 68 9.61 8.19 16.82
N TYR A 69 9.30 8.44 18.09
CA TYR A 69 9.74 7.62 19.23
C TYR A 69 8.54 7.01 19.96
N GLN A 70 8.66 5.78 20.45
CA GLN A 70 7.57 5.06 21.13
C GLN A 70 8.04 4.41 22.45
N PRO A 71 8.30 5.20 23.51
CA PRO A 71 8.68 4.64 24.82
C PRO A 71 7.50 3.87 25.47
N PRO A 72 7.76 2.79 26.25
CA PRO A 72 9.05 2.12 26.44
C PRO A 72 9.36 1.06 25.36
N ARG A 73 8.50 0.91 24.34
CA ARG A 73 8.59 -0.18 23.35
C ARG A 73 9.77 -0.04 22.40
N ALA A 74 10.08 1.19 21.99
CA ALA A 74 11.19 1.50 21.10
C ALA A 74 11.68 2.94 21.32
N ASP A 75 12.96 3.08 21.65
CA ASP A 75 13.64 4.36 21.85
C ASP A 75 14.68 4.63 20.75
N PHE A 76 14.24 4.60 19.49
CA PHE A 76 15.02 5.01 18.33
C PHE A 76 14.07 5.62 17.28
N ASN A 77 14.59 6.50 16.44
CA ASN A 77 13.84 7.06 15.32
C ASN A 77 13.98 6.14 14.08
N PRO A 78 12.91 5.46 13.63
CA PRO A 78 12.98 4.59 12.46
C PRO A 78 13.20 5.39 11.16
N LEU A 79 12.72 6.64 11.09
CA LEU A 79 12.83 7.47 9.89
C LEU A 79 14.30 7.78 9.56
N THR A 80 15.09 8.16 10.57
CA THR A 80 16.52 8.43 10.37
C THR A 80 17.31 7.14 10.24
N ARG A 81 16.97 6.09 11.00
CA ARG A 81 17.68 4.79 10.96
C ARG A 81 17.56 4.10 9.60
N LEU A 82 16.44 4.26 8.92
CA LEU A 82 16.19 3.68 7.59
C LEU A 82 16.47 4.66 6.45
N ASN A 83 16.92 5.89 6.76
CA ASN A 83 17.09 6.97 5.79
C ASN A 83 15.83 7.14 4.90
N VAL A 84 14.66 7.27 5.55
CA VAL A 84 13.37 7.34 4.87
C VAL A 84 13.26 8.64 4.07
N VAL A 85 12.80 8.53 2.84
CA VAL A 85 12.45 9.65 1.96
C VAL A 85 11.02 9.47 1.44
N ASP A 86 10.35 10.57 1.12
CA ASP A 86 9.07 10.57 0.42
C ASP A 86 9.32 10.88 -1.06
N CYS A 87 8.98 9.94 -1.94
CA CYS A 87 9.16 10.06 -3.37
C CYS A 87 7.93 10.63 -4.08
N GLY A 88 6.94 11.14 -3.34
CA GLY A 88 5.71 11.64 -3.91
C GLY A 88 4.77 10.50 -4.31
N ASP A 89 4.06 10.69 -5.42
CA ASP A 89 2.98 9.80 -5.84
C ASP A 89 3.31 9.11 -7.16
N VAL A 90 2.83 7.87 -7.33
CA VAL A 90 2.79 7.23 -8.65
C VAL A 90 1.84 8.03 -9.54
N ASP A 91 2.32 8.40 -10.73
CA ASP A 91 1.49 9.05 -11.74
C ASP A 91 0.49 8.04 -12.33
N VAL A 92 -0.76 8.13 -11.91
CA VAL A 92 -1.85 7.21 -12.27
C VAL A 92 -3.05 7.99 -12.78
N THR A 93 -3.83 7.36 -13.65
CA THR A 93 -5.10 7.93 -14.11
C THR A 93 -6.24 7.21 -13.39
N PRO A 94 -6.93 7.87 -12.43
CA PRO A 94 -7.95 7.19 -11.66
C PRO A 94 -9.04 6.57 -12.54
N SER A 95 -9.56 5.41 -12.11
CA SER A 95 -10.52 4.59 -12.84
C SER A 95 -10.04 4.00 -14.18
N VAL A 96 -8.87 4.38 -14.70
CA VAL A 96 -8.23 3.72 -15.85
C VAL A 96 -7.32 2.61 -15.31
N ILE A 97 -7.92 1.42 -15.17
CA ILE A 97 -7.32 0.29 -14.45
C ILE A 97 -6.01 -0.17 -15.10
N ASP A 98 -6.05 -0.60 -16.37
CA ASP A 98 -4.92 -1.26 -17.04
C ASP A 98 -3.63 -0.42 -16.99
N GLU A 99 -3.72 0.81 -17.47
CA GLU A 99 -2.63 1.79 -17.48
C GLU A 99 -2.11 2.10 -16.07
N SER A 100 -3.00 2.22 -15.08
CA SER A 100 -2.61 2.56 -13.72
C SER A 100 -1.94 1.38 -13.02
N LEU A 101 -2.45 0.15 -13.19
CA LEU A 101 -1.82 -1.03 -12.60
C LEU A 101 -0.40 -1.23 -13.17
N GLU A 102 -0.20 -1.05 -14.48
CA GLU A 102 1.13 -1.12 -15.10
C GLU A 102 2.10 -0.08 -14.49
N ARG A 103 1.65 1.16 -14.30
CA ARG A 103 2.47 2.22 -13.72
C ARG A 103 2.81 1.96 -12.26
N ILE A 104 1.85 1.46 -11.48
CA ILE A 104 2.07 1.09 -10.08
C ILE A 104 3.12 -0.02 -10.01
N GLU A 105 2.96 -1.08 -10.80
CA GLU A 105 3.89 -2.20 -10.84
C GLU A 105 5.30 -1.71 -11.14
N ARG A 106 5.47 -0.92 -12.21
CA ARG A 106 6.77 -0.34 -12.58
C ARG A 106 7.38 0.53 -11.50
N ALA A 107 6.60 1.40 -10.87
CA ALA A 107 7.08 2.27 -9.79
C ALA A 107 7.59 1.45 -8.60
N VAL A 108 6.84 0.42 -8.22
CA VAL A 108 7.21 -0.49 -7.12
C VAL A 108 8.43 -1.31 -7.49
N SER A 109 8.53 -1.84 -8.72
CA SER A 109 9.69 -2.57 -9.22
C SER A 109 10.97 -1.72 -9.17
N MET A 110 10.90 -0.43 -9.51
CA MET A 110 12.05 0.48 -9.39
C MET A 110 12.50 0.64 -7.93
N VAL A 111 11.55 0.79 -7.01
CA VAL A 111 11.84 0.93 -5.58
C VAL A 111 12.49 -0.35 -5.02
N VAL A 112 11.85 -1.50 -5.21
CA VAL A 112 12.39 -2.78 -4.68
C VAL A 112 13.72 -3.15 -5.36
N GLY A 113 13.87 -2.86 -6.66
CA GLY A 113 15.11 -3.08 -7.42
C GLY A 113 16.30 -2.24 -6.93
N SER A 114 16.04 -1.13 -6.24
CA SER A 114 17.08 -0.34 -5.55
C SER A 114 17.56 -0.95 -4.22
N GLY A 115 16.87 -1.99 -3.74
CA GLY A 115 17.10 -2.60 -2.43
C GLY A 115 16.33 -1.94 -1.28
N ALA A 116 15.50 -0.93 -1.58
CA ALA A 116 14.62 -0.28 -0.61
C ALA A 116 13.28 -1.01 -0.46
N ILE A 117 12.67 -0.92 0.73
CA ILE A 117 11.32 -1.43 0.96
C ILE A 117 10.30 -0.32 0.65
N PRO A 118 9.33 -0.56 -0.25
CA PRO A 118 8.24 0.39 -0.48
C PRO A 118 7.29 0.42 0.72
N VAL A 119 6.95 1.63 1.19
CA VAL A 119 5.91 1.89 2.17
C VAL A 119 4.86 2.76 1.49
N THR A 120 3.76 2.13 1.07
CA THR A 120 2.78 2.76 0.20
C THR A 120 1.57 3.28 0.97
N MET A 121 0.96 4.34 0.45
CA MET A 121 -0.25 4.96 1.00
C MET A 121 -1.30 5.09 -0.10
N GLY A 122 -2.53 4.62 0.14
CA GLY A 122 -3.57 4.57 -0.89
C GLY A 122 -3.21 3.61 -2.02
N GLY A 123 -4.05 3.41 -3.03
CA GLY A 123 -5.42 3.86 -3.23
C GLY A 123 -6.45 2.94 -2.57
N ASP A 124 -7.53 2.58 -3.28
CA ASP A 124 -8.37 1.44 -2.87
C ASP A 124 -7.60 0.11 -2.95
N GLY A 125 -8.20 -1.00 -2.49
CA GLY A 125 -7.52 -2.29 -2.39
C GLY A 125 -7.07 -2.90 -3.74
N ALA A 126 -7.48 -2.32 -4.89
CA ALA A 126 -7.02 -2.80 -6.19
C ALA A 126 -5.54 -2.52 -6.44
N VAL A 127 -4.98 -1.50 -5.79
CA VAL A 127 -3.56 -1.13 -5.94
C VAL A 127 -2.60 -2.20 -5.39
N THR A 128 -3.10 -3.14 -4.59
CA THR A 128 -2.30 -4.23 -4.02
C THR A 128 -1.82 -5.20 -5.10
N LEU A 129 -2.65 -5.52 -6.08
CA LEU A 129 -2.29 -6.50 -7.13
C LEU A 129 -0.99 -6.14 -7.89
N PRO A 130 -0.82 -4.94 -8.48
CA PRO A 130 0.42 -4.59 -9.17
C PRO A 130 1.63 -4.47 -8.23
N GLN A 131 1.42 -4.17 -6.95
CA GLN A 131 2.49 -4.22 -5.95
C GLN A 131 2.98 -5.65 -5.73
N LEU A 132 2.06 -6.62 -5.63
CA LEU A 132 2.41 -8.04 -5.52
C LEU A 132 3.16 -8.54 -6.76
N ARG A 133 2.73 -8.14 -7.97
CA ARG A 133 3.44 -8.46 -9.22
C ARG A 133 4.89 -7.99 -9.20
N ALA A 134 5.13 -6.76 -8.76
CA ALA A 134 6.47 -6.19 -8.65
C ALA A 134 7.31 -6.90 -7.56
N LEU A 135 6.73 -7.16 -6.39
CA LEU A 135 7.43 -7.80 -5.27
C LEU A 135 7.79 -9.26 -5.56
N HIS A 136 6.90 -10.02 -6.21
CA HIS A 136 7.10 -11.42 -6.55
C HIS A 136 8.36 -11.65 -7.40
N GLN A 137 8.70 -10.69 -8.28
CA GLN A 137 9.92 -10.74 -9.10
C GLN A 137 11.21 -10.77 -8.27
N HIS A 138 11.17 -10.26 -7.03
CA HIS A 138 12.29 -10.20 -6.10
C HIS A 138 12.18 -11.21 -4.96
N PHE A 139 10.95 -11.58 -4.59
CA PHE A 139 10.60 -12.46 -3.48
C PHE A 139 9.59 -13.51 -3.95
N PRO A 140 10.03 -14.62 -4.57
CA PRO A 140 9.13 -15.62 -5.14
C PRO A 140 8.31 -16.40 -4.10
N ASP A 141 8.74 -16.37 -2.83
CA ASP A 141 8.10 -16.98 -1.67
C ASP A 141 7.31 -15.97 -0.82
N LEU A 142 6.83 -14.89 -1.44
CA LEU A 142 6.10 -13.82 -0.76
C LEU A 142 4.84 -14.33 -0.08
N ALA A 143 4.70 -14.10 1.23
CA ALA A 143 3.46 -14.31 1.96
C ALA A 143 2.82 -12.98 2.36
N VAL A 144 1.49 -12.94 2.46
CA VAL A 144 0.73 -11.74 2.81
C VAL A 144 -0.02 -11.92 4.13
N LEU A 145 0.13 -10.92 5.00
CA LEU A 145 -0.79 -10.69 6.12
C LEU A 145 -1.78 -9.60 5.72
N HIS A 146 -3.01 -9.99 5.44
CA HIS A 146 -4.08 -9.09 5.01
C HIS A 146 -5.05 -8.81 6.16
N ILE A 147 -5.12 -7.55 6.59
CA ILE A 147 -6.00 -7.11 7.69
C ILE A 147 -7.13 -6.28 7.10
N ASP A 148 -8.31 -6.88 6.94
CA ASP A 148 -9.46 -6.22 6.31
C ASP A 148 -10.79 -6.74 6.87
N ALA A 149 -11.87 -5.99 6.66
CA ALA A 149 -13.24 -6.43 6.89
C ALA A 149 -13.79 -7.32 5.76
N HIS A 150 -13.15 -7.38 4.61
CA HIS A 150 -13.53 -8.18 3.45
C HIS A 150 -12.40 -9.13 3.06
N THR A 151 -12.73 -10.20 2.34
CA THR A 151 -11.72 -11.16 1.91
C THR A 151 -10.95 -10.68 0.70
N ASP A 152 -11.55 -9.81 -0.14
CA ASP A 152 -11.03 -9.37 -1.43
C ASP A 152 -10.66 -10.52 -2.38
N THR A 153 -11.37 -11.65 -2.22
CA THR A 153 -11.29 -12.86 -3.05
C THR A 153 -12.61 -13.17 -3.74
N TYR A 154 -13.30 -12.19 -4.30
CA TYR A 154 -14.44 -12.48 -5.18
C TYR A 154 -13.94 -13.05 -6.52
N PRO A 155 -14.72 -13.87 -7.24
CA PRO A 155 -14.23 -14.55 -8.45
C PRO A 155 -13.99 -13.62 -9.62
N GLY A 156 -14.69 -12.49 -9.69
CA GLY A 156 -14.60 -11.54 -10.81
C GLY A 156 -15.04 -12.12 -12.16
N ASP A 157 -16.07 -12.97 -12.19
CA ASP A 157 -16.55 -13.71 -13.38
C ASP A 157 -17.19 -12.84 -14.49
N GLY A 158 -17.11 -11.51 -14.38
CA GLY A 158 -17.66 -10.59 -15.38
C GLY A 158 -16.73 -10.47 -16.60
N ASN A 159 -17.31 -10.01 -17.71
CA ASN A 159 -16.58 -9.87 -18.98
C ASN A 159 -15.83 -8.54 -19.09
N ALA A 160 -16.13 -7.55 -18.24
CA ALA A 160 -15.46 -6.27 -18.29
C ALA A 160 -14.19 -6.26 -17.44
N LEU A 161 -13.22 -5.44 -17.83
CA LEU A 161 -11.96 -5.31 -17.10
C LEU A 161 -12.18 -4.96 -15.62
N HIS A 162 -13.14 -4.08 -15.33
CA HIS A 162 -13.47 -3.65 -13.97
C HIS A 162 -14.18 -4.72 -13.14
N ASP A 163 -14.75 -5.75 -13.76
CA ASP A 163 -15.30 -6.90 -13.03
C ASP A 163 -14.18 -7.80 -12.53
N ARG A 164 -13.13 -7.95 -13.34
CA ARG A 164 -12.01 -8.84 -13.10
C ARG A 164 -10.92 -8.21 -12.22
N TYR A 165 -10.71 -6.90 -12.34
CA TYR A 165 -9.70 -6.14 -11.62
C TYR A 165 -10.35 -4.98 -10.86
N ASN A 166 -10.64 -5.23 -9.58
CA ASN A 166 -11.18 -4.26 -8.64
C ASN A 166 -10.79 -4.66 -7.20
N THR A 167 -11.09 -3.80 -6.24
CA THR A 167 -10.76 -4.05 -4.82
C THR A 167 -11.26 -5.39 -4.29
N ALA A 168 -12.40 -5.89 -4.75
CA ALA A 168 -12.99 -7.12 -4.21
C ALA A 168 -12.37 -8.40 -4.80
N THR A 169 -11.53 -8.31 -5.83
CA THR A 169 -10.99 -9.45 -6.60
C THR A 169 -9.46 -9.57 -6.50
N THR A 170 -8.81 -8.65 -5.81
CA THR A 170 -7.35 -8.54 -5.74
C THR A 170 -6.67 -9.85 -5.36
N PHE A 171 -7.11 -10.53 -4.30
CA PHE A 171 -6.45 -11.75 -3.81
C PHE A 171 -6.84 -13.00 -4.59
N THR A 172 -7.97 -12.98 -5.31
CA THR A 172 -8.26 -13.99 -6.34
C THR A 172 -7.22 -13.90 -7.45
N ARG A 173 -6.94 -12.69 -7.96
CA ARG A 173 -5.91 -12.50 -8.99
C ARG A 173 -4.51 -12.83 -8.49
N ALA A 174 -4.20 -12.45 -7.26
CA ALA A 174 -2.91 -12.77 -6.66
C ALA A 174 -2.65 -14.29 -6.59
N ALA A 175 -3.68 -15.09 -6.28
CA ALA A 175 -3.58 -16.54 -6.25
C ALA A 175 -3.52 -17.13 -7.67
N GLU A 176 -4.38 -16.69 -8.59
CA GLU A 176 -4.38 -17.17 -9.98
C GLU A 176 -3.08 -16.85 -10.74
N GLU A 177 -2.45 -15.72 -10.41
CA GLU A 177 -1.16 -15.29 -10.98
C GLU A 177 0.03 -15.84 -10.19
N GLU A 178 -0.20 -16.69 -9.19
CA GLU A 178 0.82 -17.34 -8.35
C GLU A 178 1.80 -16.34 -7.69
N LEU A 179 1.31 -15.14 -7.34
CA LEU A 179 2.14 -14.04 -6.84
C LEU A 179 2.54 -14.20 -5.37
N VAL A 180 1.81 -15.03 -4.63
CA VAL A 180 1.97 -15.23 -3.20
C VAL A 180 1.89 -16.70 -2.83
N ASP A 181 2.60 -17.08 -1.77
CA ASP A 181 2.38 -18.34 -1.07
C ASP A 181 1.06 -18.24 -0.31
N ALA A 182 -0.01 -18.73 -0.94
CA ALA A 182 -1.36 -18.64 -0.39
C ALA A 182 -1.51 -19.43 0.92
N GLU A 183 -0.88 -20.60 1.03
CA GLU A 183 -0.95 -21.45 2.23
C GLU A 183 -0.31 -20.79 3.46
N ASN A 184 0.71 -19.96 3.23
CA ASN A 184 1.35 -19.15 4.27
C ASN A 184 0.82 -17.71 4.36
N SER A 185 -0.20 -17.36 3.56
CA SER A 185 -0.86 -16.07 3.59
C SER A 185 -2.13 -16.11 4.44
N LEU A 186 -2.39 -15.04 5.19
CA LEU A 186 -3.42 -14.98 6.22
C LEU A 186 -4.29 -13.73 6.08
N HIS A 187 -5.60 -13.95 5.99
CA HIS A 187 -6.62 -12.92 6.04
C HIS A 187 -7.19 -12.82 7.47
N VAL A 188 -7.20 -11.62 8.05
CA VAL A 188 -7.63 -11.38 9.43
C VAL A 188 -8.69 -10.29 9.49
N GLY A 189 -9.86 -10.64 10.04
CA GLY A 189 -10.97 -9.71 10.26
C GLY A 189 -12.18 -9.76 9.31
N PRO A 190 -12.23 -10.55 8.21
CA PRO A 190 -13.40 -10.57 7.34
C PRO A 190 -14.72 -10.81 8.08
N ARG A 191 -15.72 -9.96 7.82
CA ARG A 191 -16.98 -9.92 8.56
C ARG A 191 -18.07 -9.13 7.83
N GLY A 192 -19.31 -9.23 8.32
CA GLY A 192 -20.43 -8.45 7.82
C GLY A 192 -21.18 -9.13 6.66
N THR A 193 -22.12 -8.40 6.07
CA THR A 193 -22.96 -8.91 4.98
C THR A 193 -22.21 -8.92 3.66
N VAL A 194 -22.37 -9.99 2.89
CA VAL A 194 -21.70 -10.21 1.60
C VAL A 194 -22.70 -10.32 0.46
N THR A 195 -22.25 -10.07 -0.77
CA THR A 195 -23.10 -10.16 -1.98
C THR A 195 -23.02 -11.53 -2.66
N ARG A 196 -22.07 -12.37 -2.25
CA ARG A 196 -21.84 -13.73 -2.78
C ARG A 196 -21.90 -14.75 -1.65
N ALA A 197 -22.66 -15.83 -1.87
CA ALA A 197 -22.63 -17.00 -1.00
C ALA A 197 -21.29 -17.75 -1.15
N GLY A 198 -20.74 -18.24 -0.04
CA GLY A 198 -19.53 -19.07 -0.07
C GLY A 198 -18.21 -18.31 -0.25
N VAL A 199 -18.19 -16.99 -0.01
CA VAL A 199 -16.98 -16.19 -0.29
C VAL A 199 -15.81 -16.53 0.63
N PHE A 200 -16.07 -16.96 1.88
CA PHE A 200 -15.03 -17.39 2.81
C PHE A 200 -14.46 -18.76 2.43
N GLU A 201 -15.33 -19.69 2.01
CA GLU A 201 -14.94 -20.98 1.46
C GLU A 201 -14.08 -20.78 0.21
N HIS A 202 -14.48 -19.87 -0.69
CA HIS A 202 -13.68 -19.55 -1.87
C HIS A 202 -12.31 -18.93 -1.54
N THR A 203 -12.19 -18.14 -0.46
CA THR A 203 -10.89 -17.70 0.06
C THR A 203 -10.03 -18.91 0.44
N ARG A 204 -10.60 -19.87 1.18
CA ARG A 204 -9.91 -21.08 1.63
C ARG A 204 -9.59 -22.04 0.47
N ASP A 205 -10.42 -22.09 -0.56
CA ASP A 205 -10.19 -22.91 -1.76
C ASP A 205 -8.92 -22.50 -2.53
N TYR A 206 -8.52 -21.22 -2.43
CA TYR A 206 -7.22 -20.74 -2.94
C TYR A 206 -6.04 -21.05 -2.01
N GLY A 207 -6.28 -21.67 -0.85
CA GLY A 207 -5.24 -22.02 0.13
C GLY A 207 -5.04 -20.98 1.24
N TYR A 208 -5.64 -19.80 1.14
CA TYR A 208 -5.48 -18.76 2.16
C TYR A 208 -6.00 -19.18 3.53
N GLN A 209 -5.24 -18.85 4.57
CA GLN A 209 -5.72 -18.91 5.94
C GLN A 209 -6.68 -17.74 6.21
N LEU A 210 -7.69 -17.96 7.05
CA LEU A 210 -8.73 -16.98 7.34
C LEU A 210 -9.13 -17.02 8.80
N ILE A 211 -8.80 -15.95 9.54
CA ILE A 211 -9.34 -15.63 10.86
C ILE A 211 -10.46 -14.61 10.64
N ASP A 212 -11.70 -15.08 10.60
CA ASP A 212 -12.86 -14.21 10.41
C ASP A 212 -13.21 -13.41 11.69
N GLY A 213 -14.16 -12.49 11.58
CA GLY A 213 -14.57 -11.65 12.69
C GLY A 213 -15.12 -12.41 13.91
N ASN A 214 -15.74 -13.58 13.73
CA ASN A 214 -16.24 -14.36 14.87
C ASN A 214 -15.07 -14.94 15.66
N GLU A 215 -14.11 -15.55 14.95
CA GLU A 215 -12.89 -16.07 15.57
C GLU A 215 -12.07 -14.96 16.23
N LEU A 216 -11.81 -13.86 15.53
CA LEU A 216 -11.01 -12.73 16.03
C LEU A 216 -11.57 -12.14 17.33
N TYR A 217 -12.90 -12.07 17.46
CA TYR A 217 -13.56 -11.51 18.64
C TYR A 217 -13.98 -12.56 19.68
N GLY A 218 -13.70 -13.84 19.44
CA GLY A 218 -14.09 -14.95 20.32
C GLY A 218 -15.60 -15.07 20.51
N ARG A 219 -16.38 -14.91 19.43
CA ARG A 219 -17.84 -14.91 19.43
C ARG A 219 -18.43 -16.14 18.76
#